data_AF-A0A1G3BKQ7-F1
#
_entry.id   AF-A0A1G3BKQ7-F1
#
_cell.length_a   1.000
_cell.length_b   1.000
_cell.length_c   1.000
_cell.angle_alpha   90.00
_cell.angle_beta   90.00
_cell.angle_gamma   90.00
#
_symmetry.space_group_name_H-M   'P 1'
#
loop_
_entity.id
_entity.type
_entity.pdbx_description
1 polymer ?
#
loop_
_entity_poly.entity_id
_entity_poly.type
_entity_poly.pdbx_seq_one_letter_code
_entity_poly.pdbx_strand_id
1 'polypeptide(L)'
;MVALDFGMEGALFVVAVLSLVFLTRSRKALTLKAVNRARFFLLLLVAMIIVENGLGIYFGFRRAPDTITMETLVLALVGTALVYSGRARNERPRENLSVAIVCIVWTVMAEALELILGLFLKG
;
A
#
# COMPACT_ATOMS: atom_id res chain seq x y z
N MET A 1 13.65 -16.08 10.80
CA MET A 1 12.24 -15.66 10.70
C MET A 1 12.09 -14.16 10.86
N VAL A 2 12.64 -13.52 11.91
CA VAL A 2 12.64 -12.05 12.06
C VAL A 2 13.13 -11.30 10.81
N ALA A 3 14.18 -11.77 10.14
CA ALA A 3 14.70 -11.14 8.92
C ALA A 3 13.78 -11.26 7.70
N LEU A 4 12.88 -12.25 7.66
CA LEU A 4 11.95 -12.46 6.55
C LEU A 4 10.73 -11.54 6.69
N ASP A 5 10.22 -11.38 7.91
CA ASP A 5 9.16 -10.39 8.23
C ASP A 5 9.66 -8.98 7.94
N PHE A 6 10.86 -8.64 8.42
CA PHE A 6 11.49 -7.34 8.17
C PHE A 6 11.72 -7.05 6.68
N GLY A 7 12.07 -8.09 5.92
CA GLY A 7 12.25 -8.00 4.47
C GLY A 7 10.94 -7.77 3.71
N MET A 8 9.83 -8.38 4.15
CA MET A 8 8.51 -8.18 3.54
C MET A 8 7.92 -6.82 3.93
N GLU A 9 7.97 -6.43 5.20
CA GLU A 9 7.55 -5.10 5.68
C GLU A 9 8.31 -3.98 4.92
N GLY A 10 9.63 -4.14 4.75
CA GLY A 10 10.42 -3.23 3.93
C GLY A 10 10.02 -3.21 2.45
N ALA A 11 9.66 -4.35 1.87
CA ALA A 11 9.21 -4.43 0.48
C ALA A 11 7.84 -3.77 0.28
N LEU A 12 6.90 -3.98 1.20
CA LEU A 12 5.59 -3.31 1.22
C LEU A 12 5.75 -1.80 1.28
N PHE A 13 6.59 -1.30 2.19
CA PHE A 13 6.91 0.12 2.29
C PHE A 13 7.47 0.69 0.97
N VAL A 14 8.45 0.01 0.35
CA VAL A 14 9.03 0.45 -0.93
C VAL A 14 7.97 0.49 -2.04
N VAL A 15 7.10 -0.51 -2.13
CA VAL A 15 6.03 -0.55 -3.13
C VAL A 15 4.98 0.54 -2.88
N ALA A 16 4.67 0.86 -1.62
CA ALA A 16 3.79 1.97 -1.24
C ALA A 16 4.38 3.33 -1.64
N VAL A 17 5.69 3.54 -1.42
CA VAL A 17 6.37 4.77 -1.86
C VAL A 17 6.42 4.87 -3.38
N LEU A 18 6.70 3.78 -4.09
CA LEU A 18 6.72 3.77 -5.56
C LEU A 18 5.34 4.13 -6.12
N SER A 19 4.27 3.53 -5.59
CA SER A 19 2.90 3.87 -6.00
C SER A 19 2.58 5.34 -5.74
N LEU A 20 3.02 5.92 -4.61
CA LEU A 20 2.88 7.35 -4.33
C LEU A 20 3.63 8.24 -5.35
N VAL A 21 4.86 7.87 -5.70
CA VAL A 21 5.68 8.60 -6.69
C VAL A 21 5.00 8.60 -8.06
N PHE A 22 4.45 7.46 -8.49
CA PHE A 22 3.73 7.37 -9.77
C PHE A 22 2.38 8.12 -9.76
N LEU A 23 1.65 8.09 -8.64
CA LEU A 23 0.42 8.88 -8.46
C LEU A 23 0.69 10.40 -8.47
N THR A 24 1.74 10.85 -7.79
CA THR A 24 2.11 12.27 -7.79
C THR A 24 2.64 12.73 -9.15
N ARG A 25 3.41 11.90 -9.86
CA ARG A 25 3.83 12.17 -11.25
C ARG A 25 2.64 12.24 -12.21
N SER A 26 1.68 11.32 -12.07
CA SER A 26 0.48 11.33 -12.92
C SER A 26 -0.41 12.54 -12.64
N ARG A 27 -0.45 13.09 -11.43
CA ARG A 27 -1.12 14.37 -11.16
C ARG A 27 -0.50 15.55 -11.92
N LYS A 28 0.84 15.58 -12.04
CA LYS A 28 1.57 16.67 -12.72
C LYS A 28 1.46 16.63 -14.24
N ALA A 29 1.55 15.43 -14.84
CA ALA A 29 1.64 15.28 -16.30
C ALA A 29 0.40 14.61 -16.93
N LEU A 30 -0.56 14.11 -16.14
CA LEU A 30 -1.80 13.45 -16.58
C LEU A 30 -1.59 12.40 -17.69
N THR A 31 -0.49 11.64 -17.58
CA THR A 31 -0.18 10.59 -18.55
C THR A 31 -0.82 9.27 -18.15
N LEU A 32 -1.57 8.66 -19.06
CA LEU A 32 -2.17 7.33 -18.91
C LEU A 32 -1.14 6.25 -18.54
N LYS A 33 0.09 6.37 -19.04
CA LYS A 33 1.21 5.47 -18.69
C LYS A 33 1.56 5.55 -17.19
N ALA A 34 1.57 6.74 -16.59
CA ALA A 34 1.89 6.90 -15.18
C ALA A 34 0.76 6.40 -14.27
N VAL A 35 -0.50 6.60 -14.67
CA VAL A 35 -1.67 6.05 -13.96
C VAL A 35 -1.68 4.53 -14.00
N ASN A 36 -1.39 3.91 -15.14
CA ASN A 36 -1.31 2.45 -15.23
C ASN A 36 -0.17 1.88 -14.39
N ARG A 37 0.99 2.54 -14.35
CA ARG A 37 2.10 2.13 -13.46
C ARG A 37 1.71 2.26 -12.00
N ALA A 38 1.07 3.35 -11.59
CA ALA A 38 0.55 3.49 -10.23
C ALA A 38 -0.40 2.35 -9.86
N ARG A 39 -1.39 2.04 -10.71
CA ARG A 39 -2.32 0.92 -10.48
C ARG A 39 -1.61 -0.43 -10.38
N PHE A 40 -0.58 -0.65 -11.19
CA PHE A 40 0.23 -1.86 -11.12
C PHE A 40 0.90 -2.00 -9.74
N PHE A 41 1.53 -0.94 -9.23
CA PHE A 41 2.14 -0.97 -7.89
C PHE A 41 1.10 -1.12 -6.78
N LEU A 42 -0.08 -0.52 -6.92
CA LEU A 42 -1.18 -0.72 -5.96
C LEU A 42 -1.67 -2.17 -5.92
N LEU A 43 -1.84 -2.79 -7.09
CA LEU A 43 -2.19 -4.22 -7.18
C LEU A 43 -1.09 -5.11 -6.61
N LEU A 44 0.17 -4.76 -6.85
CA LEU A 44 1.31 -5.48 -6.28
C LEU A 44 1.29 -5.41 -4.75
N LEU A 45 0.99 -4.25 -4.18
CA LEU A 45 0.87 -4.07 -2.74
C LEU A 45 -0.24 -4.97 -2.16
N VAL A 46 -1.42 -5.00 -2.78
CA VAL A 46 -2.52 -5.90 -2.37
C VAL A 46 -2.09 -7.37 -2.43
N ALA A 47 -1.43 -7.78 -3.51
CA ALA A 47 -0.96 -9.15 -3.68
C ALA A 47 0.07 -9.52 -2.60
N MET A 48 0.99 -8.62 -2.26
CA MET A 48 1.98 -8.84 -1.21
C MET A 48 1.32 -9.01 0.16
N ILE A 49 0.36 -8.16 0.54
CA ILE A 49 -0.38 -8.28 1.81
C ILE A 49 -1.12 -9.62 1.88
N ILE A 50 -1.79 -10.02 0.79
CA ILE A 50 -2.50 -11.32 0.75
C ILE A 50 -1.53 -12.49 0.91
N VAL A 51 -0.36 -12.43 0.25
CA VAL A 51 0.68 -13.47 0.37
C VAL A 51 1.20 -13.54 1.79
N GLU A 52 1.46 -12.40 2.42
CA GLU A 52 1.90 -12.33 3.82
C GLU A 52 0.88 -13.00 4.75
N ASN A 53 -0.40 -12.67 4.59
CA ASN A 53 -1.50 -13.23 5.39
C ASN A 53 -1.67 -14.72 5.14
N GLY A 54 -1.58 -15.16 3.88
CA GLY A 54 -1.64 -16.56 3.49
C GLY A 54 -0.50 -17.39 4.08
N LEU A 55 0.73 -16.85 4.07
CA LEU A 55 1.89 -17.47 4.70
C LEU A 55 1.71 -17.54 6.22
N GLY A 56 1.21 -16.48 6.86
CA GLY A 56 0.92 -16.48 8.30
C GLY A 56 -0.06 -17.58 8.71
N ILE A 57 -1.13 -17.78 7.94
CA ILE A 57 -2.12 -18.86 8.15
C ILE A 57 -1.49 -20.22 7.91
N TYR A 58 -0.76 -20.40 6.80
CA TYR A 58 -0.15 -21.67 6.42
C TYR A 58 0.88 -22.17 7.44
N PHE A 59 1.68 -21.27 8.00
CA PHE A 59 2.66 -21.60 9.04
C PHE A 59 2.07 -21.60 10.46
N GLY A 60 0.77 -21.37 10.64
CA GLY A 60 0.07 -21.49 11.92
C GLY A 60 0.38 -20.38 12.93
N PHE A 61 0.81 -19.20 12.47
CA PHE A 61 1.13 -18.08 13.35
C PHE A 61 -0.16 -17.36 13.79
N ARG A 62 -0.36 -17.21 15.11
CA ARG A 62 -1.34 -16.27 15.65
C ARG A 62 -0.77 -14.86 15.53
N ARG A 63 -1.18 -14.11 14.51
CA ARG A 63 -0.99 -12.65 14.49
C ARG A 63 -1.77 -12.01 15.61
N ALA A 64 -1.20 -10.96 16.20
CA ALA A 64 -1.90 -10.13 17.17
C ALA A 64 -3.16 -9.53 16.52
N PRO A 65 -4.25 -9.34 17.28
CA PRO A 65 -5.47 -8.72 16.74
C PRO A 65 -5.22 -7.34 16.12
N ASP A 66 -4.24 -6.60 16.66
CA ASP A 66 -3.89 -5.25 16.22
C ASP A 66 -3.25 -5.21 14.81
N THR A 67 -2.46 -6.22 14.43
CA THR A 67 -1.86 -6.30 13.09
C THR A 67 -2.89 -6.63 12.01
N ILE A 68 -3.87 -7.47 12.33
CA ILE A 68 -4.97 -7.79 11.39
C ILE A 68 -5.79 -6.53 11.07
N THR A 69 -6.02 -5.66 12.06
CA THR A 69 -6.74 -4.40 11.84
C THR A 69 -5.99 -3.41 10.95
N MET A 70 -4.67 -3.31 11.08
CA MET A 70 -3.85 -2.41 10.25
C MET A 70 -3.76 -2.89 8.80
N GLU A 71 -3.51 -4.17 8.57
CA GLU A 71 -3.48 -4.76 7.22
C GLU A 71 -4.81 -4.55 6.48
N THR A 72 -5.94 -4.73 7.20
CA THR A 72 -7.28 -4.53 6.64
C THR A 72 -7.52 -3.06 6.30
N LEU A 73 -7.04 -2.13 7.13
CA LEU A 73 -7.10 -0.70 6.87
C LEU A 73 -6.27 -0.31 5.65
N VAL A 74 -5.04 -0.84 5.53
CA VAL A 74 -4.17 -0.64 4.37
C VAL A 74 -4.83 -1.14 3.09
N LEU A 75 -5.42 -2.35 3.11
CA LEU A 75 -6.16 -2.89 1.97
C LEU A 75 -7.34 -2.00 1.56
N ALA A 76 -8.08 -1.43 2.52
CA ALA A 76 -9.17 -0.50 2.24
C ALA A 76 -8.66 0.81 1.60
N LEU A 77 -7.56 1.37 2.11
CA LEU A 77 -6.92 2.56 1.56
C LEU A 77 -6.39 2.34 0.13
N VAL A 78 -5.80 1.18 -0.12
CA VAL A 78 -5.25 0.81 -1.43
C VAL A 78 -6.37 0.51 -2.42
N GLY A 79 -7.42 -0.16 -1.97
CA GLY A 79 -8.64 -0.40 -2.76
C GLY A 79 -9.32 0.91 -3.16
N THR A 80 -9.46 1.85 -2.24
CA THR A 80 -10.01 3.18 -2.54
C THR A 80 -9.12 3.94 -3.52
N ALA A 81 -7.79 3.92 -3.34
CA ALA A 81 -6.86 4.52 -4.31
C ALA A 81 -6.97 3.89 -5.71
N LEU A 82 -7.18 2.57 -5.81
CA LEU A 82 -7.43 1.85 -7.06
C LEU A 82 -8.72 2.33 -7.74
N VAL A 83 -9.82 2.43 -7.00
CA VAL A 83 -11.11 2.91 -7.54
C VAL A 83 -10.99 4.34 -8.05
N TYR A 84 -10.42 5.25 -7.24
CA TYR A 84 -10.30 6.66 -7.60
C TYR A 84 -9.30 6.89 -8.73
N SER A 85 -8.16 6.19 -8.75
CA SER A 85 -7.24 6.24 -9.89
C SER A 85 -7.87 5.65 -11.16
N GLY A 86 -8.79 4.67 -11.02
CA GLY A 86 -9.69 4.14 -12.05
C GLY A 86 -10.57 5.23 -12.68
N ARG A 87 -11.31 5.92 -11.83
CA ARG A 87 -12.28 6.98 -12.19
C ARG A 87 -11.63 8.25 -12.74
N ALA A 88 -10.36 8.51 -12.39
CA ALA A 88 -9.61 9.64 -12.92
C ALA A 88 -9.48 9.64 -14.47
N ARG A 89 -9.82 8.53 -15.15
CA ARG A 89 -9.87 8.46 -16.63
C ARG A 89 -11.14 9.08 -17.22
N ASN A 90 -12.26 9.08 -16.51
CA ASN A 90 -13.58 9.41 -17.05
C ASN A 90 -14.18 10.66 -16.39
N GLU A 91 -13.94 10.87 -15.09
CA GLU A 91 -14.59 11.93 -14.33
C GLU A 91 -13.56 12.68 -13.48
N ARG A 92 -13.64 14.02 -13.49
CA ARG A 92 -12.86 14.96 -12.66
C ARG A 92 -11.44 14.45 -12.32
N PRO A 93 -10.57 14.31 -13.33
CA PRO A 93 -9.26 13.64 -13.21
C PRO A 93 -8.44 14.12 -12.02
N ARG A 94 -8.38 15.44 -11.79
CA ARG A 94 -7.57 16.04 -10.72
C ARG A 94 -8.09 15.79 -9.31
N GLU A 95 -9.42 15.78 -9.11
CA GLU A 95 -10.02 15.52 -7.79
C GLU A 95 -9.82 14.04 -7.42
N ASN A 96 -10.15 13.14 -8.34
CA ASN A 96 -9.99 11.71 -8.16
C ASN A 96 -8.53 11.29 -7.93
N LEU A 97 -7.57 11.88 -8.66
CA LEU A 97 -6.14 11.70 -8.39
C LEU A 97 -5.72 12.23 -7.01
N SER A 98 -6.31 13.33 -6.55
CA SER A 98 -5.98 13.90 -5.23
C SER A 98 -6.45 12.98 -4.11
N VAL A 99 -7.65 12.41 -4.19
CA VAL A 99 -8.14 11.41 -3.23
C VAL A 99 -7.26 10.17 -3.23
N ALA A 100 -6.92 9.65 -4.42
CA ALA A 100 -6.04 8.49 -4.53
C ALA A 100 -4.64 8.75 -3.92
N ILE A 101 -4.07 9.94 -4.11
CA ILE A 101 -2.80 10.33 -3.48
C ILE A 101 -2.93 10.35 -1.96
N VAL A 102 -3.99 10.97 -1.42
CA VAL A 102 -4.19 11.04 0.03
C VAL A 102 -4.28 9.64 0.62
N CYS A 103 -5.05 8.73 0.02
CA CYS A 103 -5.13 7.33 0.47
C CYS A 103 -3.76 6.66 0.54
N ILE A 104 -2.89 6.87 -0.46
CA ILE A 104 -1.56 6.27 -0.46
C ILE A 104 -0.59 6.95 0.49
N VAL A 105 -0.73 8.26 0.75
CA VAL A 105 0.03 8.91 1.83
C VAL A 105 -0.30 8.26 3.17
N TRP A 106 -1.57 7.99 3.45
CA TRP A 106 -1.98 7.28 4.66
C TRP A 106 -1.45 5.85 4.71
N THR A 107 -1.46 5.12 3.59
CA THR A 107 -0.82 3.80 3.50
C THR A 107 0.67 3.86 3.83
N VAL A 108 1.42 4.79 3.23
CA VAL A 108 2.86 4.95 3.50
C VAL A 108 3.11 5.27 4.97
N MET A 109 2.27 6.08 5.60
CA MET A 109 2.38 6.40 7.03
C MET A 109 2.08 5.20 7.93
N ALA A 110 1.08 4.38 7.58
CA ALA A 110 0.77 3.16 8.32
C ALA A 110 1.93 2.16 8.26
N GLU A 111 2.44 1.90 7.05
CA GLU A 111 3.61 1.02 6.83
C GLU A 111 4.86 1.54 7.56
N ALA A 112 5.12 2.85 7.52
CA ALA A 112 6.24 3.45 8.24
C ALA A 112 6.10 3.29 9.76
N LEU A 113 4.88 3.45 10.29
CA LEU A 113 4.62 3.30 11.71
C LEU A 113 4.82 1.85 12.16
N GLU A 114 4.36 0.88 11.37
CA GLU A 114 4.61 -0.55 11.62
C GLU A 114 6.09 -0.88 11.62
N LEU A 115 6.85 -0.34 10.65
CA LEU A 115 8.30 -0.54 10.56
C LEU A 115 9.03 0.04 11.79
N ILE A 116 8.62 1.23 12.25
CA ILE A 116 9.18 1.88 13.45
C ILE A 116 8.82 1.10 14.70
N LEU A 117 7.56 0.70 14.87
CA LEU A 117 7.12 -0.11 16.02
C LEU A 117 7.80 -1.48 16.03
N GLY A 118 7.97 -2.10 14.86
CA GLY A 118 8.71 -3.34 14.66
C GLY A 118 10.17 -3.22 15.09
N LEU A 119 10.84 -2.09 14.79
CA LEU A 119 12.18 -1.79 15.28
C LEU A 119 12.24 -1.62 16.79
N PHE A 120 11.27 -0.91 17.39
CA PHE A 120 11.25 -0.61 18.83
C PHE A 120 10.86 -1.79 19.70
N LEU A 121 10.00 -2.71 19.21
CA LEU A 121 9.51 -3.86 19.99
C LEU A 121 10.36 -5.13 19.80
N LYS A 122 11.14 -5.23 18.72
CA LYS A 122 12.05 -6.38 18.46
C LYS A 122 13.53 -6.07 18.70
N GLY A 123 13.89 -4.83 19.03
CA GLY A 123 15.24 -4.41 19.45
C GLY A 123 15.43 -4.47 20.96
#